data_AF-A0A8T6FJ74-F1
#
_entry.id   AF-A0A8T6FJ74-F1
#
_cell.length_a   1.000
_cell.length_b   1.000
_cell.length_c   1.000
_cell.angle_alpha   90.00
_cell.angle_beta   90.00
_cell.angle_gamma   90.00
#
_symmetry.space_group_name_H-M   'P 1'
#
loop_
_entity.id
_entity.type
_entity.pdbx_description
1 polymer ?
#
loop_
_entity_poly.entity_id
_entity_poly.type
_entity_poly.pdbx_seq_one_letter_code
_entity_poly.pdbx_strand_id
1 'polypeptide(L)'
;RARTHPSPALGPAGEGVADADRDAILKLLRDRATRLDDEIVPRVKAAMRSTADMPAHEVAFVRKMGGAYAGMRSRAIGKVSDSAPRLGLSDAEITARYAYTTSDSTWGYRPINRALRSEDGTKKADFADYRDTLNAALAKLPDHVGTVKRRTRLTAEELARYRNSKGEVIVEQAFTSTSHGGRAAFSGPHEFVIESAHGKLVQPWSAYPGEREVLFAAGSRFKVLEVESLGGGRYKIRLREVE
;
A
#
# COMPACT_ATOMS: atom_id res chain seq x y z
N ARG A 1 7.11 -35.13 83.12
CA ARG A 1 5.77 -34.80 82.60
C ARG A 1 5.88 -34.61 81.09
N ALA A 2 5.50 -35.63 80.32
CA ALA A 2 5.51 -35.62 78.86
C ALA A 2 4.41 -34.68 78.33
N ARG A 3 4.71 -33.85 77.32
CA ARG A 3 3.72 -33.06 76.59
C ARG A 3 3.37 -33.79 75.30
N THR A 4 2.13 -34.24 75.19
CA THR A 4 1.54 -34.77 73.96
C THR A 4 1.08 -33.61 73.08
N HIS A 5 1.65 -33.48 71.88
CA HIS A 5 1.10 -32.61 70.83
C HIS A 5 0.02 -33.36 70.05
N PRO A 6 -1.19 -32.80 69.84
CA PRO A 6 -2.15 -33.38 68.92
C PRO A 6 -1.72 -33.11 67.46
N SER A 7 -1.79 -34.15 66.62
CA SER A 7 -1.62 -34.02 65.16
C SER A 7 -2.74 -33.17 64.57
N PRO A 8 -2.47 -32.30 63.58
CA PRO A 8 -3.52 -31.60 62.87
C PRO A 8 -4.32 -32.61 62.03
N ALA A 9 -5.64 -32.63 62.24
CA ALA A 9 -6.54 -33.38 61.39
C ALA A 9 -6.41 -32.88 59.94
N LEU A 10 -6.14 -33.80 59.01
CA LEU A 10 -6.31 -33.56 57.59
C LEU A 10 -7.78 -33.16 57.36
N GLY A 11 -8.01 -31.91 56.98
CA GLY A 11 -9.31 -31.45 56.50
C GLY A 11 -9.73 -32.24 55.24
N PRO A 12 -11.03 -32.33 54.94
CA PRO A 12 -11.52 -33.13 53.84
C PRO A 12 -10.82 -32.71 52.53
N ALA A 13 -10.35 -33.71 51.78
CA ALA A 13 -9.85 -33.53 50.43
C ALA A 13 -10.86 -32.67 49.65
N GLY A 14 -10.38 -31.58 49.03
CA GLY A 14 -11.24 -30.63 48.32
C GLY A 14 -12.21 -31.37 47.40
N GLU A 15 -13.49 -30.97 47.44
CA GLU A 15 -14.55 -31.53 46.61
C GLU A 15 -14.05 -31.61 45.16
N GLY A 16 -13.90 -32.85 44.68
CA GLY A 16 -13.61 -33.09 43.27
C GLY A 16 -14.70 -32.42 42.43
N VAL A 17 -14.32 -31.88 41.27
CA VAL A 17 -15.26 -31.32 40.29
C VAL A 17 -16.41 -32.30 40.11
N ALA A 18 -17.64 -31.87 40.43
CA ALA A 18 -18.82 -32.72 40.34
C ALA A 18 -18.94 -33.28 38.91
N ASP A 19 -19.40 -34.53 38.77
CA ASP A 19 -19.40 -35.21 37.46
C ASP A 19 -20.15 -34.41 36.38
N ALA A 20 -21.20 -33.67 36.76
CA ALA A 20 -21.92 -32.76 35.86
C ALA A 20 -21.07 -31.58 35.37
N ASP A 21 -20.24 -30.99 36.24
CA ASP A 21 -19.31 -29.92 35.89
C ASP A 21 -18.16 -30.46 35.02
N ARG A 22 -17.71 -31.69 35.29
CA ARG A 22 -16.71 -32.39 34.48
C ARG A 22 -17.23 -32.63 33.07
N ASP A 23 -18.46 -33.10 32.92
CA ASP A 23 -19.08 -33.35 31.62
C ASP A 23 -19.30 -32.04 30.84
N ALA A 24 -19.72 -30.96 31.51
CA ALA A 24 -19.84 -29.65 30.90
C ALA A 24 -18.49 -29.11 30.38
N ILE A 25 -17.42 -29.26 31.17
CA ILE A 25 -16.05 -28.87 30.76
C ILE A 25 -15.59 -29.70 29.57
N LEU A 26 -15.78 -31.03 29.60
CA LEU A 26 -15.38 -31.92 28.51
C LEU A 26 -16.16 -31.64 27.22
N LYS A 27 -17.43 -31.27 27.33
CA LYS A 27 -18.24 -30.83 26.18
C LYS A 27 -17.69 -29.52 25.60
N LEU A 28 -17.42 -28.53 26.43
CA LEU A 28 -16.84 -27.24 25.99
C LEU A 28 -15.50 -27.44 25.26
N LEU A 29 -14.64 -28.31 25.79
CA LEU A 29 -13.35 -28.62 25.17
C LEU A 29 -13.50 -29.31 23.80
N ARG A 30 -14.44 -30.26 23.69
CA ARG A 30 -14.77 -30.90 22.41
C ARG A 30 -15.33 -29.89 21.41
N ASP A 31 -16.32 -29.10 21.80
CA ASP A 31 -16.94 -28.09 20.93
C ASP A 31 -15.89 -27.08 20.42
N ARG A 32 -14.93 -26.69 21.27
CA ARG A 32 -13.82 -25.79 20.90
C ARG A 32 -12.79 -26.47 19.98
N ALA A 33 -12.48 -27.73 20.20
CA ALA A 33 -11.60 -28.51 19.33
C ALA A 33 -12.22 -28.67 17.94
N THR A 34 -13.50 -29.05 17.86
CA THR A 34 -14.25 -29.12 16.60
C THR A 34 -14.24 -27.80 15.87
N ARG A 35 -14.50 -26.68 16.56
CA ARG A 35 -14.43 -25.34 15.94
C ARG A 35 -13.03 -25.01 15.40
N LEU A 36 -11.99 -25.40 16.13
CA LEU A 36 -10.60 -25.19 15.69
C LEU A 36 -10.34 -25.98 14.39
N ASP A 37 -10.69 -27.25 14.37
CA ASP A 37 -10.42 -28.16 13.25
C ASP A 37 -11.28 -27.90 12.01
N ASP A 38 -12.56 -27.57 12.20
CA ASP A 38 -13.52 -27.44 11.11
C ASP A 38 -13.64 -26.01 10.56
N GLU A 39 -13.44 -24.99 11.40
CA GLU A 39 -13.61 -23.60 10.97
C GLU A 39 -12.27 -22.86 10.84
N ILE A 40 -11.42 -22.94 11.87
CA ILE A 40 -10.24 -22.07 11.97
C ILE A 40 -9.09 -22.62 11.11
N VAL A 41 -8.72 -23.89 11.30
CA VAL A 41 -7.62 -24.54 10.58
C VAL A 41 -7.81 -24.51 9.06
N PRO A 42 -9.00 -24.77 8.49
CA PRO A 42 -9.20 -24.71 7.05
C PRO A 42 -9.08 -23.30 6.51
N ARG A 43 -9.58 -22.29 7.24
CA ARG A 43 -9.42 -20.86 6.87
C ARG A 43 -7.96 -20.44 6.89
N VAL A 44 -7.21 -20.85 7.90
CA VAL A 44 -5.76 -20.59 7.99
C VAL A 44 -5.02 -21.30 6.86
N LYS A 45 -5.30 -22.59 6.60
CA LYS A 45 -4.70 -23.34 5.47
C LYS A 45 -5.06 -22.72 4.12
N ALA A 46 -6.30 -22.28 3.92
CA ALA A 46 -6.72 -21.60 2.70
C ALA A 46 -6.00 -20.26 2.53
N ALA A 47 -5.86 -19.47 3.60
CA ALA A 47 -5.08 -18.24 3.60
C ALA A 47 -3.60 -18.51 3.25
N MET A 48 -2.99 -19.52 3.87
CA MET A 48 -1.61 -19.92 3.59
C MET A 48 -1.40 -20.41 2.15
N ARG A 49 -2.34 -21.19 1.60
CA ARG A 49 -2.29 -21.61 0.19
C ARG A 49 -2.47 -20.42 -0.76
N SER A 50 -3.36 -19.47 -0.43
CA SER A 50 -3.54 -18.26 -1.23
C SER A 50 -2.31 -17.35 -1.25
N THR A 51 -1.38 -17.52 -0.29
CA THR A 51 -0.11 -16.78 -0.21
C THR A 51 1.10 -17.55 -0.72
N ALA A 52 0.98 -18.86 -0.99
CA ALA A 52 2.12 -19.73 -1.30
C ALA A 52 2.82 -19.36 -2.62
N ASP A 53 2.07 -18.83 -3.59
CA ASP A 53 2.58 -18.40 -4.89
C ASP A 53 2.71 -16.87 -5.02
N MET A 54 2.45 -16.12 -3.93
CA MET A 54 2.58 -14.66 -3.96
C MET A 54 4.03 -14.22 -3.75
N PRO A 55 4.51 -13.20 -4.49
CA PRO A 55 5.78 -12.56 -4.19
C PRO A 55 5.86 -12.08 -2.74
N ALA A 56 7.06 -12.16 -2.13
CA ALA A 56 7.25 -11.82 -0.71
C ALA A 56 6.76 -10.40 -0.34
N HIS A 57 6.95 -9.43 -1.25
CA HIS A 57 6.47 -8.06 -1.05
C HIS A 57 4.93 -7.97 -1.02
N GLU A 58 4.22 -8.80 -1.79
CA GLU A 58 2.77 -8.84 -1.77
C GLU A 58 2.26 -9.45 -0.46
N VAL A 59 2.87 -10.56 -0.01
CA VAL A 59 2.54 -11.19 1.28
C VAL A 59 2.74 -10.19 2.42
N ALA A 60 3.87 -9.48 2.42
CA ALA A 60 4.19 -8.50 3.45
C ALA A 60 3.25 -7.29 3.39
N PHE A 61 2.92 -6.78 2.21
CA PHE A 61 1.93 -5.71 2.02
C PHE A 61 0.55 -6.10 2.55
N VAL A 62 0.03 -7.27 2.15
CA VAL A 62 -1.26 -7.80 2.62
C VAL A 62 -1.28 -7.95 4.14
N ARG A 63 -0.20 -8.51 4.71
CA ARG A 63 -0.06 -8.66 6.16
C ARG A 63 -0.04 -7.30 6.87
N LYS A 64 0.67 -6.31 6.32
CA LYS A 64 0.79 -4.97 6.91
C LYS A 64 -0.54 -4.21 6.83
N MET A 65 -1.32 -4.39 5.77
CA MET A 65 -2.70 -3.87 5.68
C MET A 65 -3.64 -4.48 6.70
N GLY A 66 -3.42 -5.74 7.09
CA GLY A 66 -4.22 -6.44 8.10
C GLY A 66 -5.71 -6.38 7.79
N GLY A 67 -6.53 -5.99 8.77
CA GLY A 67 -7.98 -5.91 8.63
C GLY A 67 -8.48 -4.96 7.54
N ALA A 68 -7.68 -3.96 7.13
CA ALA A 68 -8.06 -3.03 6.08
C ALA A 68 -8.03 -3.66 4.68
N TYR A 69 -7.27 -4.75 4.49
CA TYR A 69 -7.04 -5.35 3.18
C TYR A 69 -8.33 -5.82 2.53
N ALA A 70 -9.18 -6.56 3.24
CA ALA A 70 -10.41 -7.13 2.66
C ALA A 70 -11.34 -6.05 2.08
N GLY A 71 -11.54 -4.95 2.81
CA GLY A 71 -12.37 -3.83 2.37
C GLY A 71 -11.74 -3.04 1.22
N MET A 72 -10.42 -2.84 1.24
CA MET A 72 -9.71 -2.18 0.14
C MET A 72 -9.74 -3.03 -1.14
N ARG A 73 -9.43 -4.33 -1.02
CA ARG A 73 -9.48 -5.30 -2.11
C ARG A 73 -10.85 -5.37 -2.74
N SER A 74 -11.91 -5.47 -1.95
CA SER A 74 -13.28 -5.53 -2.46
C SER A 74 -13.62 -4.32 -3.34
N ARG A 75 -13.30 -3.11 -2.86
CA ARG A 75 -13.49 -1.87 -3.64
C ARG A 75 -12.62 -1.84 -4.90
N ALA A 76 -11.37 -2.29 -4.80
CA ALA A 76 -10.43 -2.31 -5.91
C ALA A 76 -10.87 -3.29 -7.01
N ILE A 77 -11.30 -4.50 -6.64
CA ILE A 77 -11.83 -5.51 -7.58
C ILE A 77 -13.13 -5.02 -8.22
N GLY A 78 -13.98 -4.29 -7.50
CA GLY A 78 -15.17 -3.67 -8.06
C GLY A 78 -14.89 -2.62 -9.15
N LYS A 79 -13.64 -2.17 -9.31
CA LYS A 79 -13.19 -1.32 -10.43
C LYS A 79 -12.65 -2.12 -11.61
N VAL A 80 -12.48 -3.44 -11.48
CA VAL A 80 -12.09 -4.32 -12.57
C VAL A 80 -13.36 -4.68 -13.36
N SER A 81 -13.39 -4.28 -14.61
CA SER A 81 -14.51 -4.49 -15.53
C SER A 81 -13.98 -4.90 -16.91
N ASP A 82 -14.87 -5.27 -17.82
CA ASP A 82 -14.48 -5.58 -19.21
C ASP A 82 -13.80 -4.39 -19.91
N SER A 83 -14.17 -3.17 -19.52
CA SER A 83 -13.53 -1.92 -19.99
C SER A 83 -12.17 -1.63 -19.35
N ALA A 84 -11.76 -2.39 -18.32
CA ALA A 84 -10.53 -2.20 -17.57
C ALA A 84 -10.02 -3.56 -17.06
N PRO A 85 -9.48 -4.41 -17.96
CA PRO A 85 -9.17 -5.79 -17.66
C PRO A 85 -8.10 -5.92 -16.57
N ARG A 86 -7.99 -7.12 -16.00
CA ARG A 86 -7.07 -7.39 -14.89
C ARG A 86 -5.58 -7.30 -15.27
N LEU A 87 -5.24 -7.45 -16.55
CA LEU A 87 -3.86 -7.37 -17.09
C LEU A 87 -2.84 -8.24 -16.35
N GLY A 88 -3.26 -9.39 -15.83
CA GLY A 88 -2.38 -10.30 -15.08
C GLY A 88 -1.97 -9.78 -13.69
N LEU A 89 -2.59 -8.71 -13.18
CA LEU A 89 -2.32 -8.23 -11.83
C LEU A 89 -2.85 -9.21 -10.78
N SER A 90 -2.14 -9.37 -9.67
CA SER A 90 -2.59 -10.07 -8.48
C SER A 90 -3.62 -9.24 -7.71
N ASP A 91 -4.31 -9.83 -6.74
CA ASP A 91 -5.25 -9.08 -5.91
C ASP A 91 -4.52 -8.04 -5.05
N ALA A 92 -3.30 -8.33 -4.60
CA ALA A 92 -2.47 -7.41 -3.86
C ALA A 92 -2.06 -6.21 -4.73
N GLU A 93 -1.65 -6.44 -5.97
CA GLU A 93 -1.27 -5.40 -6.94
C GLU A 93 -2.46 -4.49 -7.31
N ILE A 94 -3.63 -5.08 -7.59
CA ILE A 94 -4.86 -4.32 -7.85
C ILE A 94 -5.22 -3.45 -6.63
N THR A 95 -5.10 -4.02 -5.44
CA THR A 95 -5.39 -3.34 -4.18
C THR A 95 -4.40 -2.22 -3.90
N ALA A 96 -3.10 -2.44 -4.08
CA ALA A 96 -2.05 -1.45 -3.90
C ALA A 96 -2.24 -0.25 -4.83
N ARG A 97 -2.49 -0.50 -6.11
CA ARG A 97 -2.77 0.55 -7.09
C ARG A 97 -4.02 1.34 -6.71
N TYR A 98 -5.12 0.66 -6.38
CA TYR A 98 -6.35 1.33 -5.99
C TYR A 98 -6.14 2.18 -4.73
N ALA A 99 -5.53 1.59 -3.68
CA ALA A 99 -5.24 2.25 -2.41
C ALA A 99 -4.45 3.54 -2.63
N TYR A 100 -3.43 3.52 -3.50
CA TYR A 100 -2.62 4.69 -3.80
C TYR A 100 -3.47 5.85 -4.32
N THR A 101 -4.43 5.59 -5.20
CA THR A 101 -5.32 6.63 -5.75
C THR A 101 -6.34 7.20 -4.75
N THR A 102 -6.42 6.65 -3.53
CA THR A 102 -7.36 7.14 -2.50
C THR A 102 -6.78 8.28 -1.66
N SER A 103 -7.67 9.00 -0.97
CA SER A 103 -7.33 9.95 0.09
C SER A 103 -7.18 9.31 1.48
N ASP A 104 -7.09 7.97 1.56
CA ASP A 104 -6.92 7.25 2.82
C ASP A 104 -5.66 7.75 3.58
N SER A 105 -5.82 7.98 4.88
CA SER A 105 -4.79 8.61 5.71
C SER A 105 -3.61 7.69 6.03
N THR A 106 -3.73 6.38 5.75
CA THR A 106 -2.70 5.36 6.02
C THR A 106 -2.16 4.75 4.73
N TRP A 107 -3.04 4.41 3.80
CA TRP A 107 -2.73 3.66 2.57
C TRP A 107 -2.83 4.49 1.30
N GLY A 108 -3.33 5.72 1.37
CA GLY A 108 -3.43 6.62 0.23
C GLY A 108 -2.06 7.08 -0.32
N TYR A 109 -2.06 7.89 -1.36
CA TYR A 109 -0.82 8.41 -1.95
C TYR A 109 0.03 9.24 -0.97
N ARG A 110 -0.60 9.92 0.01
CA ARG A 110 0.10 10.89 0.87
C ARG A 110 1.11 10.23 1.80
N PRO A 111 0.75 9.19 2.60
CA PRO A 111 1.70 8.58 3.54
C PRO A 111 2.89 7.94 2.84
N ILE A 112 2.66 7.15 1.80
CA ILE A 112 3.74 6.49 1.05
C ILE A 112 4.67 7.49 0.37
N ASN A 113 4.14 8.49 -0.34
CA ASN A 113 4.99 9.46 -1.01
C ASN A 113 5.75 10.36 -0.02
N ARG A 114 5.18 10.67 1.14
CA ARG A 114 5.90 11.38 2.21
C ARG A 114 7.03 10.52 2.75
N ALA A 115 6.79 9.23 3.00
CA ALA A 115 7.81 8.31 3.48
C ALA A 115 8.96 8.15 2.48
N LEU A 116 8.64 7.93 1.20
CA LEU A 116 9.64 7.76 0.13
C LEU A 116 10.49 9.01 -0.14
N ARG A 117 9.94 10.21 0.12
CA ARG A 117 10.69 11.49 0.04
C ARG A 117 11.51 11.79 1.29
N SER A 118 11.28 11.12 2.41
CA SER A 118 12.00 11.38 3.65
C SER A 118 13.47 10.94 3.52
N GLU A 119 14.40 11.64 4.17
CA GLU A 119 15.79 11.16 4.30
C GLU A 119 15.93 10.00 5.31
N ASP A 120 14.93 9.84 6.17
CA ASP A 120 14.84 8.77 7.16
C ASP A 120 14.56 7.41 6.48
N GLY A 121 15.61 6.58 6.41
CA GLY A 121 15.54 5.25 5.81
C GLY A 121 14.54 4.32 6.49
N THR A 122 14.23 4.53 7.78
CA THR A 122 13.25 3.69 8.48
C THR A 122 11.84 3.92 7.96
N LYS A 123 11.48 5.18 7.66
CA LYS A 123 10.20 5.52 7.04
C LYS A 123 10.07 4.92 5.64
N LYS A 124 11.16 4.92 4.86
CA LYS A 124 11.17 4.26 3.55
C LYS A 124 10.96 2.75 3.68
N ALA A 125 11.68 2.11 4.60
CA ALA A 125 11.56 0.69 4.87
C ALA A 125 10.14 0.31 5.30
N ASP A 126 9.47 1.17 6.06
CA ASP A 126 8.07 0.98 6.46
C ASP A 126 7.09 0.91 5.27
N PHE A 127 7.42 1.52 4.14
CA PHE A 127 6.59 1.46 2.95
C PHE A 127 7.19 0.62 1.83
N ALA A 128 8.27 -0.13 2.08
CA ALA A 128 8.97 -0.90 1.04
C ALA A 128 8.06 -1.95 0.38
N ASP A 129 7.35 -2.76 1.16
CA ASP A 129 6.45 -3.80 0.62
C ASP A 129 5.33 -3.20 -0.23
N TYR A 130 4.78 -2.05 0.19
CA TYR A 130 3.75 -1.34 -0.56
C TYR A 130 4.32 -0.72 -1.85
N ARG A 131 5.49 -0.06 -1.76
CA ARG A 131 6.20 0.48 -2.92
C ARG A 131 6.47 -0.62 -3.94
N ASP A 132 6.98 -1.77 -3.50
CA ASP A 132 7.39 -2.86 -4.39
C ASP A 132 6.17 -3.54 -5.02
N THR A 133 5.10 -3.77 -4.24
CA THR A 133 3.82 -4.26 -4.77
C THR A 133 3.23 -3.31 -5.82
N LEU A 134 3.27 -2.00 -5.56
CA LEU A 134 2.73 -1.02 -6.51
C LEU A 134 3.63 -0.90 -7.77
N ASN A 135 4.95 -0.90 -7.62
CA ASN A 135 5.86 -0.92 -8.77
C ASN A 135 5.65 -2.17 -9.64
N ALA A 136 5.47 -3.35 -9.03
CA ALA A 136 5.14 -4.60 -9.74
C ALA A 136 3.80 -4.48 -10.50
N ALA A 137 2.78 -3.91 -9.85
CA ALA A 137 1.49 -3.63 -10.48
C ALA A 137 1.65 -2.71 -11.71
N LEU A 138 2.43 -1.63 -11.58
CA LEU A 138 2.66 -0.68 -12.66
C LEU A 138 3.45 -1.32 -13.81
N ALA A 139 4.45 -2.17 -13.52
CA ALA A 139 5.24 -2.85 -14.55
C ALA A 139 4.41 -3.73 -15.50
N LYS A 140 3.24 -4.21 -15.06
CA LYS A 140 2.31 -5.03 -15.86
C LYS A 140 1.37 -4.20 -16.73
N LEU A 141 1.29 -2.89 -16.52
CA LEU A 141 0.43 -2.00 -17.30
C LEU A 141 1.13 -1.55 -18.59
N PRO A 142 0.36 -1.32 -19.67
CA PRO A 142 0.93 -0.76 -20.90
C PRO A 142 1.48 0.64 -20.66
N ASP A 143 2.56 0.94 -21.38
CA ASP A 143 3.18 2.26 -21.40
C ASP A 143 2.22 3.32 -21.95
N HIS A 144 2.17 4.46 -21.27
CA HIS A 144 1.56 5.68 -21.75
C HIS A 144 2.64 6.59 -22.31
N VAL A 145 2.82 6.54 -23.63
CA VAL A 145 3.73 7.41 -24.35
C VAL A 145 3.03 8.72 -24.68
N GLY A 146 3.64 9.85 -24.32
CA GLY A 146 3.13 11.19 -24.67
C GLY A 146 3.28 12.21 -23.55
N THR A 147 2.80 13.43 -23.81
CA THR A 147 2.95 14.54 -22.86
C THR A 147 1.89 14.50 -21.77
N VAL A 148 2.35 14.46 -20.52
CA VAL A 148 1.50 14.53 -19.32
C VAL A 148 1.85 15.75 -18.48
N LYS A 149 0.89 16.21 -17.68
CA LYS A 149 1.04 17.43 -16.86
C LYS A 149 0.62 17.23 -15.42
N ARG A 150 1.31 17.92 -14.52
CA ARG A 150 0.95 18.00 -13.09
C ARG A 150 1.14 19.43 -12.61
N ARG A 151 0.16 19.97 -11.89
CA ARG A 151 0.38 21.17 -11.07
C ARG A 151 0.55 20.80 -9.62
N THR A 152 1.42 21.51 -8.93
CA THR A 152 1.70 21.27 -7.52
C THR A 152 2.31 22.49 -6.84
N ARG A 153 2.50 22.38 -5.53
CA ARG A 153 3.22 23.35 -4.71
C ARG A 153 4.45 22.66 -4.14
N LEU A 154 5.59 22.93 -4.74
CA LEU A 154 6.89 22.53 -4.26
C LEU A 154 7.31 23.47 -3.13
N THR A 155 8.06 22.97 -2.17
CA THR A 155 8.83 23.83 -1.24
C THR A 155 9.97 24.54 -2.00
N ALA A 156 10.62 25.50 -1.34
CA ALA A 156 11.76 26.18 -1.93
C ALA A 156 12.91 25.20 -2.25
N GLU A 157 13.15 24.24 -1.37
CA GLU A 157 14.16 23.19 -1.49
C GLU A 157 13.83 22.22 -2.63
N GLU A 158 12.56 21.80 -2.72
CA GLU A 158 12.10 20.95 -3.81
C GLU A 158 12.22 21.65 -5.17
N LEU A 159 11.86 22.93 -5.26
CA LEU A 159 12.01 23.70 -6.49
C LEU A 159 13.49 23.91 -6.85
N ALA A 160 14.34 24.20 -5.86
CA ALA A 160 15.78 24.36 -6.04
C ALA A 160 16.42 23.09 -6.62
N ARG A 161 15.97 21.89 -6.20
CA ARG A 161 16.42 20.60 -6.76
C ARG A 161 16.29 20.58 -8.29
N TYR A 162 15.13 20.94 -8.84
CA TYR A 162 14.94 20.97 -10.30
C TYR A 162 15.73 22.09 -10.97
N ARG A 163 15.77 23.29 -10.36
CA ARG A 163 16.50 24.43 -10.94
C ARG A 163 17.99 24.16 -11.09
N ASN A 164 18.58 23.51 -10.08
CA ASN A 164 20.01 23.23 -10.04
C ASN A 164 20.40 22.05 -10.93
N SER A 165 19.46 21.18 -11.30
CA SER A 165 19.71 19.96 -12.08
C SER A 165 19.38 20.14 -13.57
N LYS A 166 19.30 21.37 -14.09
CA LYS A 166 18.96 21.61 -15.51
C LYS A 166 20.00 20.95 -16.42
N GLY A 167 19.54 20.09 -17.32
CA GLY A 167 20.37 19.28 -18.22
C GLY A 167 20.74 17.91 -17.65
N GLU A 168 20.55 17.71 -16.35
CA GLU A 168 20.91 16.48 -15.62
C GLU A 168 19.72 15.54 -15.46
N VAL A 169 20.00 14.30 -15.05
CA VAL A 169 18.99 13.30 -14.70
C VAL A 169 18.78 13.29 -13.19
N ILE A 170 17.53 13.42 -12.77
CA ILE A 170 17.11 13.29 -11.37
C ILE A 170 16.30 12.01 -11.18
N VAL A 171 16.24 11.54 -9.94
CA VAL A 171 15.42 10.38 -9.53
C VAL A 171 14.28 10.86 -8.64
N GLU A 172 13.05 10.61 -9.03
CA GLU A 172 11.89 10.78 -8.16
C GLU A 172 11.74 9.54 -7.27
N GLN A 173 12.13 9.67 -6.00
CA GLN A 173 12.08 8.58 -5.03
C GLN A 173 10.65 8.08 -4.76
N ALA A 174 9.67 8.98 -4.90
CA ALA A 174 8.26 8.70 -4.71
C ALA A 174 7.56 8.50 -6.06
N PHE A 175 6.34 7.98 -6.01
CA PHE A 175 5.48 7.92 -7.19
C PHE A 175 5.12 9.34 -7.66
N THR A 176 5.05 9.53 -8.97
CA THR A 176 4.71 10.84 -9.57
C THR A 176 3.37 10.74 -10.31
N SER A 177 2.32 11.29 -9.71
CA SER A 177 0.97 11.35 -10.32
C SER A 177 0.83 12.54 -11.26
N THR A 178 0.47 12.27 -12.51
CA THR A 178 0.25 13.28 -13.56
C THR A 178 -1.09 13.07 -14.25
N SER A 179 -1.46 13.94 -15.19
CA SER A 179 -2.72 13.85 -15.94
C SER A 179 -2.45 13.96 -17.44
N HIS A 180 -3.16 13.16 -18.23
CA HIS A 180 -3.13 13.24 -19.70
C HIS A 180 -4.22 14.17 -20.26
N GLY A 181 -4.14 14.47 -21.56
CA GLY A 181 -5.16 15.27 -22.25
C GLY A 181 -5.05 16.79 -22.02
N GLY A 182 -3.82 17.31 -21.89
CA GLY A 182 -3.48 18.73 -22.05
C GLY A 182 -3.80 19.67 -20.88
N ARG A 183 -4.76 19.33 -20.02
CA ARG A 183 -5.13 20.07 -18.79
C ARG A 183 -4.62 19.33 -17.56
N ALA A 184 -3.83 20.00 -16.73
CA ALA A 184 -3.43 19.45 -15.44
C ALA A 184 -4.66 19.31 -14.53
N ALA A 185 -4.92 18.10 -14.04
CA ALA A 185 -6.02 17.82 -13.09
C ALA A 185 -5.73 18.34 -11.67
N PHE A 186 -4.47 18.67 -11.38
CA PHE A 186 -3.99 19.08 -10.05
C PHE A 186 -3.89 20.62 -9.95
N SER A 187 -3.69 21.13 -8.73
CA SER A 187 -3.58 22.58 -8.45
C SER A 187 -2.20 22.96 -7.89
N GLY A 188 -1.83 24.23 -8.06
CA GLY A 188 -0.58 24.79 -7.52
C GLY A 188 0.18 25.66 -8.52
N PRO A 189 1.15 26.46 -8.05
CA PRO A 189 1.88 27.43 -8.87
C PRO A 189 2.98 26.82 -9.75
N HIS A 190 3.38 25.57 -9.50
CA HIS A 190 4.42 24.89 -10.26
C HIS A 190 3.81 23.85 -11.18
N GLU A 191 4.10 23.91 -12.47
CA GLU A 191 3.60 22.99 -13.48
C GLU A 191 4.73 22.12 -14.02
N PHE A 192 4.63 20.81 -13.83
CA PHE A 192 5.43 19.84 -14.56
C PHE A 192 4.78 19.56 -15.92
N VAL A 193 5.61 19.54 -16.96
CA VAL A 193 5.29 19.04 -18.30
C VAL A 193 6.29 17.92 -18.58
N ILE A 194 5.81 16.68 -18.65
CA ILE A 194 6.66 15.50 -18.73
C ILE A 194 6.41 14.81 -20.06
N GLU A 195 7.48 14.56 -20.82
CA GLU A 195 7.50 13.63 -21.94
C GLU A 195 7.58 12.21 -21.38
N SER A 196 6.44 11.50 -21.34
CA SER A 196 6.30 10.15 -20.80
C SER A 196 6.71 9.11 -21.85
N ALA A 197 7.47 8.12 -21.42
CA ALA A 197 7.79 6.90 -22.18
C ALA A 197 7.19 5.65 -21.52
N HIS A 198 7.19 5.58 -20.19
CA HIS A 198 6.80 4.42 -19.37
C HIS A 198 5.82 4.76 -18.24
N GLY A 199 5.32 5.99 -18.14
CA GLY A 199 4.20 6.30 -17.24
C GLY A 199 3.00 5.39 -17.52
N LYS A 200 2.19 5.05 -16.51
CA LYS A 200 1.07 4.09 -16.66
C LYS A 200 -0.26 4.78 -16.52
N LEU A 201 -1.18 4.55 -17.46
CA LEU A 201 -2.54 5.05 -17.35
C LEU A 201 -3.30 4.25 -16.26
N VAL A 202 -3.57 4.88 -15.12
CA VAL A 202 -4.28 4.24 -14.00
C VAL A 202 -5.75 4.71 -13.88
N GLN A 203 -6.14 5.69 -14.70
CA GLN A 203 -7.50 6.26 -14.75
C GLN A 203 -8.63 5.21 -14.64
N PRO A 204 -8.64 4.09 -15.40
CA PRO A 204 -9.76 3.15 -15.38
C PRO A 204 -10.00 2.49 -14.02
N TRP A 205 -8.96 2.40 -13.19
CA TRP A 205 -9.00 1.72 -11.89
C TRP A 205 -8.84 2.67 -10.70
N SER A 206 -8.77 3.98 -10.96
CA SER A 206 -8.58 4.99 -9.92
C SER A 206 -9.85 5.19 -9.09
N ALA A 207 -9.69 5.56 -7.83
CA ALA A 207 -10.77 6.09 -7.01
C ALA A 207 -11.37 7.38 -7.59
N TYR A 208 -10.59 8.12 -8.40
CA TYR A 208 -10.97 9.39 -9.03
C TYR A 208 -10.70 9.39 -10.55
N PRO A 209 -11.52 8.68 -11.36
CA PRO A 209 -11.28 8.54 -12.81
C PRO A 209 -11.36 9.86 -13.60
N GLY A 210 -11.92 10.92 -13.02
CA GLY A 210 -11.93 12.25 -13.64
C GLY A 210 -10.55 12.89 -13.76
N GLU A 211 -9.56 12.42 -12.98
CA GLU A 211 -8.21 13.00 -12.98
C GLU A 211 -7.39 12.60 -14.22
N ARG A 212 -7.85 11.61 -15.00
CA ARG A 212 -7.12 11.11 -16.18
C ARG A 212 -5.67 10.77 -15.84
N GLU A 213 -5.49 10.07 -14.72
CA GLU A 213 -4.20 9.93 -14.08
C GLU A 213 -3.26 9.02 -14.87
N VAL A 214 -2.04 9.53 -15.10
CA VAL A 214 -0.88 8.75 -15.52
C VAL A 214 0.12 8.75 -14.36
N LEU A 215 0.48 7.56 -13.89
CA LEU A 215 1.31 7.35 -12.72
C LEU A 215 2.68 6.82 -13.12
N PHE A 216 3.73 7.50 -12.67
CA PHE A 216 5.11 7.01 -12.78
C PHE A 216 5.50 6.25 -11.50
N ALA A 217 6.24 5.16 -11.69
CA ALA A 217 6.74 4.30 -10.62
C ALA A 217 7.66 5.06 -9.64
N ALA A 218 7.74 4.60 -8.39
CA ALA A 218 8.75 5.10 -7.47
C ALA A 218 10.13 4.72 -7.98
N GLY A 219 11.05 5.69 -8.00
CA GLY A 219 12.39 5.54 -8.57
C GLY A 219 12.48 5.93 -10.05
N SER A 220 11.42 6.44 -10.67
CA SER A 220 11.46 6.91 -12.06
C SER A 220 12.49 8.02 -12.25
N ARG A 221 13.15 8.00 -13.40
CA ARG A 221 14.26 8.90 -13.74
C ARG A 221 13.79 9.92 -14.77
N PHE A 222 14.18 11.18 -14.56
CA PHE A 222 13.79 12.27 -15.44
C PHE A 222 14.98 13.16 -15.77
N LYS A 223 15.21 13.41 -17.06
CA LYS A 223 16.08 14.49 -17.49
C LYS A 223 15.36 15.82 -17.32
N VAL A 224 15.95 16.76 -16.59
CA VAL A 224 15.41 18.11 -16.44
C VAL A 224 15.80 18.91 -17.68
N LEU A 225 14.84 19.17 -18.56
CA LEU A 225 15.09 19.91 -19.80
C LEU A 225 15.15 21.41 -19.54
N GLU A 226 14.21 21.91 -18.75
CA GLU A 226 14.05 23.33 -18.52
C GLU A 226 13.30 23.62 -17.22
N VAL A 227 13.68 24.72 -16.57
CA VAL A 227 12.90 25.33 -15.48
C VAL A 227 12.72 26.81 -15.80
N GLU A 228 11.48 27.20 -16.09
CA GLU A 228 11.09 28.52 -16.56
C GLU A 228 10.29 29.24 -15.45
N SER A 229 10.74 30.43 -15.04
CA SER A 229 9.96 31.30 -14.14
C SER A 229 8.91 32.06 -14.94
N LEU A 230 7.64 31.97 -14.52
CA LEU A 230 6.52 32.65 -15.16
C LEU A 230 6.09 33.92 -14.39
N GLY A 231 6.91 34.37 -13.44
CA GLY A 231 6.58 35.47 -12.52
C GLY A 231 5.53 35.11 -11.46
N GLY A 232 5.52 35.89 -10.36
CA GLY A 232 4.57 35.69 -9.26
C GLY A 232 4.72 34.36 -8.53
N GLY A 233 5.95 33.82 -8.45
CA GLY A 233 6.22 32.53 -7.82
C GLY A 233 5.76 31.30 -8.61
N ARG A 234 5.32 31.48 -9.86
CA ARG A 234 4.92 30.38 -10.76
C ARG A 234 6.12 29.89 -11.56
N TYR A 235 6.20 28.57 -11.74
CA TYR A 235 7.24 27.94 -12.56
C TYR A 235 6.65 26.88 -13.48
N LYS A 236 7.26 26.71 -14.64
CA LYS A 236 7.07 25.56 -15.52
C LYS A 236 8.35 24.75 -15.57
N ILE A 237 8.25 23.46 -15.31
CA ILE A 237 9.37 22.52 -15.25
C ILE A 237 9.14 21.46 -16.32
N ARG A 238 9.99 21.44 -17.34
CA ARG A 238 9.93 20.48 -18.46
C ARG A 238 10.87 19.32 -18.18
N LEU A 239 10.31 18.12 -18.20
CA LEU A 239 11.01 16.86 -17.91
C LEU A 239 10.85 15.89 -19.07
N ARG A 240 11.82 15.01 -19.26
CA ARG A 240 11.71 13.83 -20.11
C ARG A 240 12.04 12.60 -19.29
N GLU A 241 11.16 11.61 -19.32
CA GLU A 241 11.46 10.32 -18.71
C GLU A 241 12.62 9.63 -19.43
N VAL A 242 13.51 9.01 -18.67
CA VAL A 242 14.66 8.26 -19.19
C VAL A 242 14.73 6.89 -18.50
N GLU A 243 15.42 5.94 -19.12
CA GLU A 243 15.74 4.63 -18.53
C GLU A 243 16.60 4.75 -17.26
#